data_AF-A0A917P3C3-F1
#
_entry.id   AF-A0A917P3C3-F1
#
_cell.length_a   1.000
_cell.length_b   1.000
_cell.length_c   1.000
_cell.angle_alpha   90.00
_cell.angle_beta   90.00
_cell.angle_gamma   90.00
#
_symmetry.space_group_name_H-M   'P 1'
#
loop_
_entity.id
_entity.type
_entity.pdbx_description
1 polymer ?
#
loop_
_entity_poly.entity_id
_entity_poly.type
_entity_poly.pdbx_seq_one_letter_code
_entity_poly.pdbx_strand_id
1 'polypeptide(L)'
;MTDLGVGARRLFSRRAFAAGAAAAAVVPTVLGTAAAVPKDKPGEGSGQGNDKGNVRDLTLYMEKLPNGEMGYGLQPGQATIPGPLIELTEGDTMNIEVVNNLDVAASLHVHGMDYDVASDGTKMNDSVVEPGGRRTYVWRTHAPGPNHDGTWEAGSAGYWHYHDHNVGTEHGTGGIKKGLYGPVIVRRKGDVLPDKQFTVVFNDMTINNKAHHDTPTFTAVRGERVEFIVITHGDFFHTFHVHGHRWVDNRTGILQGPQDVSRVIDTKTVGPADSFGFQVIAGDRVGAGAWMYHCHVQSHADMGMAGIFLVTEADGTVPGGMSHH
;
A
#
# COMPACT_ATOMS: atom_id res chain seq x y z
N MET A 1 -13.34 -7.68 74.97
CA MET A 1 -13.50 -9.12 75.26
C MET A 1 -13.11 -9.86 73.99
N THR A 2 -11.81 -10.09 73.76
CA THR A 2 -11.12 -11.36 74.06
C THR A 2 -11.91 -12.57 73.55
N ASP A 3 -11.49 -13.18 72.44
CA ASP A 3 -10.69 -14.40 72.57
C ASP A 3 -9.91 -14.76 71.29
N LEU A 4 -8.76 -15.39 71.52
CA LEU A 4 -7.76 -15.92 70.59
C LEU A 4 -8.01 -17.42 70.34
N GLY A 5 -7.48 -17.97 69.24
CA GLY A 5 -7.40 -19.43 69.06
C GLY A 5 -6.99 -19.83 67.64
N VAL A 6 -5.70 -19.74 67.29
CA VAL A 6 -4.73 -20.86 67.20
C VAL A 6 -5.05 -21.87 66.08
N GLY A 7 -4.13 -21.95 65.11
CA GLY A 7 -4.16 -22.93 64.02
C GLY A 7 -3.27 -24.16 64.23
N ALA A 8 -3.46 -25.16 63.37
CA ALA A 8 -2.49 -26.18 62.96
C ALA A 8 -3.07 -26.91 61.71
N ARG A 9 -2.53 -26.79 60.50
CA ARG A 9 -1.35 -27.44 59.85
C ARG A 9 -1.54 -28.91 59.40
N ARG A 10 -1.30 -29.08 58.08
CA ARG A 10 -0.77 -30.24 57.30
C ARG A 10 -1.81 -31.29 56.82
N LEU A 11 -1.71 -31.96 55.65
CA LEU A 11 -0.89 -31.97 54.41
C LEU A 11 -1.62 -32.98 53.46
N PHE A 12 -1.65 -32.74 52.12
CA PHE A 12 -1.72 -33.67 50.96
C PHE A 12 -2.69 -34.91 50.99
N SER A 13 -3.42 -35.34 49.95
CA SER A 13 -3.33 -35.18 48.49
C SER A 13 -4.53 -35.86 47.77
N ARG A 14 -4.68 -35.54 46.48
CA ARG A 14 -5.21 -36.33 45.33
C ARG A 14 -6.71 -36.34 45.01
N ARG A 15 -6.97 -35.63 43.88
CA ARG A 15 -7.83 -35.94 42.72
C ARG A 15 -9.33 -36.17 42.98
N ALA A 16 -10.15 -35.25 42.49
CA ALA A 16 -11.04 -35.58 41.37
C ALA A 16 -11.52 -34.30 40.65
N PHE A 17 -11.55 -34.43 39.33
CA PHE A 17 -12.10 -33.54 38.31
C PHE A 17 -13.52 -33.03 38.62
N ALA A 18 -13.79 -31.76 38.32
CA ALA A 18 -15.00 -31.34 37.60
C ALA A 18 -14.71 -30.02 36.89
N ALA A 19 -14.89 -30.04 35.56
CA ALA A 19 -14.69 -28.92 34.66
C ALA A 19 -15.80 -27.87 34.83
N GLY A 20 -15.41 -26.61 35.04
CA GLY A 20 -16.27 -25.45 34.85
C GLY A 20 -15.93 -24.80 33.52
N ALA A 21 -16.84 -24.88 32.55
CA ALA A 21 -16.72 -24.18 31.28
C ALA A 21 -16.96 -22.68 31.52
N ALA A 22 -15.90 -21.87 31.43
CA ALA A 22 -16.03 -20.43 31.23
C ALA A 22 -16.02 -20.18 29.71
N ALA A 23 -17.17 -19.75 29.18
CA ALA A 23 -17.27 -19.26 27.81
C ALA A 23 -16.57 -17.89 27.73
N ALA A 24 -15.31 -17.88 27.28
CA ALA A 24 -14.66 -16.67 26.83
C ALA A 24 -15.10 -16.42 25.39
N ALA A 25 -15.89 -15.37 25.17
CA ALA A 25 -16.17 -14.85 23.84
C ALA A 25 -14.87 -14.26 23.28
N VAL A 26 -14.25 -14.96 22.34
CA VAL A 26 -13.13 -14.45 21.56
C VAL A 26 -13.71 -13.61 20.43
N VAL A 27 -13.57 -12.29 20.53
CA VAL A 27 -13.75 -11.38 19.39
C VAL A 27 -12.51 -11.53 18.52
N PRO A 28 -12.61 -11.93 17.24
CA PRO A 28 -11.44 -12.00 16.39
C PRO A 28 -11.06 -10.58 15.96
N THR A 29 -9.94 -10.07 16.47
CA THR A 29 -9.25 -8.91 15.90
C THR A 29 -8.66 -9.33 14.56
N VAL A 30 -9.24 -8.85 13.47
CA VAL A 30 -8.67 -9.03 12.12
C VAL A 30 -7.51 -8.04 11.98
N LEU A 31 -6.30 -8.47 12.33
CA LEU A 31 -5.08 -7.80 11.89
C LEU A 31 -4.90 -8.09 10.40
N GLY A 32 -5.22 -7.11 9.57
CA GLY A 32 -4.86 -7.11 8.15
C GLY A 32 -3.36 -6.89 7.99
N THR A 33 -2.57 -7.96 8.07
CA THR A 33 -1.19 -7.94 7.60
C THR A 33 -1.21 -8.23 6.10
N ALA A 34 -0.93 -7.23 5.27
CA ALA A 34 -0.56 -7.48 3.88
C ALA A 34 0.66 -8.42 3.88
N ALA A 35 0.50 -9.61 3.29
CA ALA A 35 1.58 -10.58 3.21
C ALA A 35 2.67 -10.03 2.28
N ALA A 36 3.81 -9.65 2.85
CA ALA A 36 4.99 -9.30 2.09
C ALA A 36 5.56 -10.55 1.41
N VAL A 37 5.95 -10.42 0.14
CA VAL A 37 6.72 -11.43 -0.60
C VAL A 37 8.07 -11.64 0.11
N PRO A 38 8.57 -12.88 0.26
CA PRO A 38 9.85 -13.14 0.92
C PRO A 38 11.02 -12.45 0.18
N LYS A 39 11.88 -11.77 0.93
CA LYS A 39 13.13 -11.18 0.42
C LYS A 39 14.22 -12.27 0.32
N ASP A 40 14.69 -12.56 -0.89
CA ASP A 40 15.92 -13.33 -1.06
C ASP A 40 17.16 -12.47 -0.76
N LYS A 41 18.14 -13.06 -0.07
CA LYS A 41 19.45 -12.43 0.20
C LYS A 41 20.34 -12.52 -1.05
N PRO A 42 21.06 -11.46 -1.46
CA PRO A 42 22.03 -11.56 -2.54
C PRO A 42 23.26 -12.33 -2.06
N GLY A 43 23.59 -13.43 -2.74
CA GLY A 43 24.88 -14.10 -2.63
C GLY A 43 25.95 -13.35 -3.42
N GLU A 44 27.12 -13.16 -2.82
CA GLU A 44 28.30 -12.61 -3.49
C GLU A 44 28.81 -13.58 -4.56
N GLY A 45 28.85 -13.13 -5.81
CA GLY A 45 29.44 -13.85 -6.93
C GLY A 45 29.99 -12.87 -7.95
N SER A 46 31.32 -12.75 -8.00
CA SER A 46 32.05 -11.98 -9.00
C SER A 46 31.91 -12.61 -10.39
N GLY A 47 31.23 -11.93 -11.31
CA GLY A 47 31.19 -12.28 -12.73
C GLY A 47 30.69 -11.10 -13.54
N GLN A 48 31.40 -10.75 -14.62
CA GLN A 48 30.91 -9.84 -15.66
C GLN A 48 29.58 -10.40 -16.19
N GLY A 49 28.46 -9.75 -15.88
CA GLY A 49 27.11 -10.24 -16.18
C GLY A 49 26.26 -9.18 -16.87
N ASN A 50 25.61 -9.57 -17.96
CA ASN A 50 24.64 -8.78 -18.72
C ASN A 50 23.67 -8.00 -17.81
N ASP A 51 23.46 -6.71 -18.11
CA ASP A 51 22.44 -5.83 -17.52
C ASP A 51 21.00 -6.26 -17.89
N LYS A 52 20.65 -7.54 -17.74
CA LYS A 52 19.27 -8.02 -17.88
C LYS A 52 18.72 -8.26 -16.48
N GLY A 53 17.70 -7.49 -16.08
CA GLY A 53 17.04 -7.70 -14.80
C GLY A 53 16.30 -9.04 -14.74
N ASN A 54 15.66 -9.31 -13.60
CA ASN A 54 15.04 -10.59 -13.34
C ASN A 54 13.70 -10.70 -14.06
N VAL A 55 13.35 -11.91 -14.52
CA VAL A 55 11.99 -12.24 -14.94
C VAL A 55 11.27 -12.82 -13.73
N ARG A 56 10.10 -12.27 -13.40
CA ARG A 56 9.26 -12.70 -12.28
C ARG A 56 7.87 -13.03 -12.78
N ASP A 57 7.23 -14.01 -12.14
CA ASP A 57 5.87 -14.42 -12.44
C ASP A 57 4.97 -14.15 -11.23
N LEU A 58 3.75 -13.68 -11.49
CA LEU A 58 2.73 -13.41 -10.49
C LEU A 58 1.36 -13.83 -11.01
N THR A 59 0.49 -14.32 -10.12
CA THR A 59 -0.95 -14.45 -10.42
C THR A 59 -1.74 -13.41 -9.65
N LEU A 60 -2.66 -12.72 -10.32
CA LEU A 60 -3.52 -11.70 -9.74
C LEU A 60 -4.99 -12.02 -10.01
N TYR A 61 -5.82 -12.04 -8.97
CA TYR A 61 -7.23 -12.35 -9.04
C TYR A 61 -8.06 -11.08 -8.97
N MET A 62 -9.00 -10.89 -9.90
CA MET A 62 -10.03 -9.85 -9.82
C MET A 62 -11.29 -10.47 -9.22
N GLU A 63 -11.74 -9.95 -8.08
CA GLU A 63 -12.84 -10.55 -7.33
C GLU A 63 -13.84 -9.50 -6.85
N LYS A 64 -15.11 -9.91 -6.80
CA LYS A 64 -16.17 -9.10 -6.19
C LYS A 64 -16.15 -9.33 -4.68
N LEU A 65 -16.09 -8.26 -3.92
CA LEU A 65 -16.09 -8.29 -2.47
C LEU A 65 -17.53 -8.40 -1.91
N PRO A 66 -17.72 -8.90 -0.67
CA PRO A 66 -19.05 -9.10 -0.09
C PRO A 66 -19.93 -7.84 -0.01
N ASN A 67 -19.32 -6.67 0.09
CA ASN A 67 -19.99 -5.37 0.13
C ASN A 67 -20.34 -4.81 -1.28
N GLY A 68 -20.09 -5.57 -2.36
CA GLY A 68 -20.38 -5.18 -3.74
C GLY A 68 -19.24 -4.41 -4.44
N GLU A 69 -18.16 -4.14 -3.72
CA GLU A 69 -16.91 -3.62 -4.27
C GLU A 69 -16.17 -4.68 -5.10
N MET A 70 -15.04 -4.29 -5.70
CA MET A 70 -14.18 -5.15 -6.49
C MET A 70 -12.73 -4.88 -6.11
N GLY A 71 -11.92 -5.92 -6.00
CA GLY A 71 -10.52 -5.79 -5.62
C GLY A 71 -9.61 -6.73 -6.40
N TYR A 72 -8.31 -6.42 -6.34
CA TYR A 72 -7.25 -7.32 -6.78
C TYR A 72 -6.67 -8.08 -5.60
N GLY A 73 -6.30 -9.36 -5.78
CA GLY A 73 -5.70 -10.19 -4.75
C GLY A 73 -4.64 -11.14 -5.29
N LEU A 74 -3.66 -11.51 -4.46
CA LEU A 74 -2.61 -12.48 -4.83
C LEU A 74 -3.07 -13.94 -4.72
N GLN A 75 -4.19 -14.18 -4.05
CA GLN A 75 -4.79 -15.50 -3.84
C GLN A 75 -6.32 -15.38 -3.99
N PRO A 76 -7.00 -16.46 -4.41
CA PRO A 76 -8.46 -16.49 -4.44
C PRO A 76 -9.07 -16.21 -3.06
N GLY A 77 -10.10 -15.37 -3.01
CA GLY A 77 -10.78 -14.96 -1.79
C GLY A 77 -10.00 -13.98 -0.91
N GLN A 78 -8.87 -13.44 -1.39
CA GLN A 78 -8.02 -12.51 -0.64
C GLN A 78 -7.83 -11.16 -1.36
N ALA A 79 -8.76 -10.79 -2.23
CA ALA A 79 -8.77 -9.45 -2.82
C ALA A 79 -8.86 -8.35 -1.75
N THR A 80 -8.10 -7.27 -1.96
CA THR A 80 -8.07 -6.09 -1.08
C THR A 80 -8.29 -4.80 -1.87
N ILE A 81 -8.63 -3.73 -1.15
CA ILE A 81 -8.67 -2.36 -1.66
C ILE A 81 -7.82 -1.49 -0.72
N PRO A 82 -6.71 -0.89 -1.20
CA PRO A 82 -6.11 -1.06 -2.53
C PRO A 82 -5.66 -2.51 -2.76
N GLY A 83 -5.44 -2.87 -4.03
CA GLY A 83 -4.81 -4.14 -4.40
C GLY A 83 -3.39 -4.28 -3.84
N PRO A 84 -2.78 -5.48 -3.95
CA PRO A 84 -1.43 -5.73 -3.44
C PRO A 84 -0.37 -4.82 -4.08
N LEU A 85 0.61 -4.40 -3.30
CA LEU A 85 1.79 -3.69 -3.81
C LEU A 85 2.63 -4.61 -4.69
N ILE A 86 2.94 -4.14 -5.90
CA ILE A 86 3.93 -4.75 -6.78
C ILE A 86 5.20 -3.91 -6.76
N GLU A 87 6.32 -4.49 -6.34
CA GLU A 87 7.61 -3.80 -6.27
C GLU A 87 8.66 -4.48 -7.17
N LEU A 88 9.27 -3.68 -8.03
CA LEU A 88 10.24 -4.07 -9.07
C LEU A 88 11.52 -3.26 -8.93
N THR A 89 12.61 -3.73 -9.54
CA THR A 89 13.83 -2.94 -9.78
C THR A 89 13.95 -2.64 -11.27
N GLU A 90 14.47 -1.46 -11.64
CA GLU A 90 14.78 -1.13 -13.04
C GLU A 90 15.57 -2.26 -13.73
N GLY A 91 15.09 -2.69 -14.90
CA GLY A 91 15.57 -3.84 -15.67
C GLY A 91 14.74 -5.12 -15.49
N ASP A 92 13.94 -5.25 -14.43
CA ASP A 92 13.08 -6.41 -14.21
C ASP A 92 11.93 -6.49 -15.26
N THR A 93 11.46 -7.70 -15.51
CA THR A 93 10.22 -8.01 -16.25
C THR A 93 9.28 -8.81 -15.36
N MET A 94 7.99 -8.46 -15.34
CA MET A 94 6.94 -9.16 -14.62
C MET A 94 5.91 -9.73 -15.60
N ASN A 95 5.69 -11.04 -15.54
CA ASN A 95 4.56 -11.70 -16.19
C ASN A 95 3.44 -11.87 -15.16
N ILE A 96 2.28 -11.28 -15.41
CA ILE A 96 1.14 -11.30 -14.48
C ILE A 96 0.00 -12.10 -15.12
N GLU A 97 -0.22 -13.33 -14.68
CA GLU A 97 -1.44 -14.06 -15.01
C GLU A 97 -2.61 -13.48 -14.22
N VAL A 98 -3.44 -12.71 -14.91
CA VAL A 98 -4.69 -12.19 -14.35
C VAL A 98 -5.79 -13.21 -14.53
N VAL A 99 -6.49 -13.53 -13.45
CA VAL A 99 -7.67 -14.39 -13.43
C VAL A 99 -8.90 -13.53 -13.09
N ASN A 100 -9.87 -13.50 -14.00
CA ASN A 100 -11.09 -12.72 -13.80
C ASN A 100 -12.19 -13.58 -13.16
N ASN A 101 -12.37 -13.46 -11.83
CA ASN A 101 -13.47 -14.11 -11.10
C ASN A 101 -14.74 -13.25 -11.02
N LEU A 102 -14.80 -12.11 -11.74
CA LEU A 102 -15.99 -11.28 -11.84
C LEU A 102 -16.99 -11.85 -12.85
N ASP A 103 -18.23 -11.36 -12.78
CA ASP A 103 -19.31 -11.63 -13.73
C ASP A 103 -19.33 -10.66 -14.93
N VAL A 104 -18.32 -9.80 -15.04
CA VAL A 104 -18.13 -8.81 -16.11
C VAL A 104 -16.70 -8.83 -16.62
N ALA A 105 -16.50 -8.44 -17.89
CA ALA A 105 -15.15 -8.25 -18.42
C ALA A 105 -14.43 -7.15 -17.64
N ALA A 106 -13.17 -7.39 -17.31
CA ALA A 106 -12.32 -6.48 -16.55
C ALA A 106 -10.88 -6.58 -17.05
N SER A 107 -10.03 -5.65 -16.65
CA SER A 107 -8.66 -5.62 -17.15
C SER A 107 -7.64 -5.21 -16.10
N LEU A 108 -6.38 -5.17 -16.53
CA LEU A 108 -5.27 -4.65 -15.76
C LEU A 108 -4.48 -3.71 -16.67
N HIS A 109 -4.43 -2.44 -16.30
CA HIS A 109 -3.65 -1.38 -16.95
C HIS A 109 -2.67 -0.80 -15.94
N VAL A 110 -1.47 -0.39 -16.37
CA VAL A 110 -0.40 0.11 -15.48
C VAL A 110 0.21 1.40 -15.98
N HIS A 111 0.57 2.27 -15.05
CA HIS A 111 1.23 3.54 -15.34
C HIS A 111 2.75 3.39 -15.27
N GLY A 112 3.46 4.15 -16.11
CA GLY A 112 4.92 4.34 -16.04
C GLY A 112 5.80 3.12 -16.40
N MET A 113 5.19 1.98 -16.72
CA MET A 113 5.89 0.75 -17.11
C MET A 113 5.97 0.58 -18.63
N ASP A 114 6.94 -0.20 -19.09
CA ASP A 114 7.07 -0.55 -20.50
C ASP A 114 6.21 -1.79 -20.80
N TYR A 115 5.17 -1.62 -21.61
CA TYR A 115 4.29 -2.72 -22.04
C TYR A 115 3.92 -2.57 -23.51
N ASP A 116 3.51 -3.67 -24.14
CA ASP A 116 2.98 -3.64 -25.51
C ASP A 116 1.44 -3.55 -25.51
N VAL A 117 0.84 -3.27 -26.66
CA VAL A 117 -0.61 -3.10 -26.78
C VAL A 117 -1.42 -4.33 -26.35
N ALA A 118 -0.84 -5.52 -26.39
CA ALA A 118 -1.48 -6.75 -25.91
C ALA A 118 -1.58 -6.80 -24.37
N SER A 119 -0.77 -6.00 -23.67
CA SER A 119 -0.77 -5.82 -22.21
C SER A 119 -1.31 -4.45 -21.77
N ASP A 120 -1.97 -3.70 -22.66
CA ASP A 120 -2.51 -2.37 -22.37
C ASP A 120 -3.74 -2.40 -21.46
N GLY A 121 -4.49 -3.50 -21.45
CA GLY A 121 -5.68 -3.66 -20.62
C GLY A 121 -6.91 -2.95 -21.18
N THR A 122 -6.91 -2.58 -22.46
CA THR A 122 -7.98 -1.80 -23.08
C THR A 122 -8.80 -2.65 -24.05
N LYS A 123 -10.09 -2.33 -24.15
CA LYS A 123 -10.98 -2.97 -25.12
C LYS A 123 -10.55 -2.67 -26.57
N MET A 124 -9.97 -1.49 -26.79
CA MET A 124 -9.44 -1.07 -28.10
C MET A 124 -8.39 -2.03 -28.65
N ASN A 125 -7.49 -2.52 -27.79
CA ASN A 125 -6.39 -3.39 -28.16
C ASN A 125 -6.69 -4.88 -27.90
N ASP A 126 -7.96 -5.24 -27.68
CA ASP A 126 -8.41 -6.61 -27.35
C ASP A 126 -7.60 -7.23 -26.21
N SER A 127 -7.30 -6.42 -25.18
CA SER A 127 -6.49 -6.81 -24.03
C SER A 127 -7.29 -6.84 -22.71
N VAL A 128 -8.61 -7.04 -22.78
CA VAL A 128 -9.52 -7.19 -21.62
C VAL A 128 -9.81 -8.66 -21.31
N VAL A 129 -9.90 -9.04 -20.03
CA VAL A 129 -10.15 -10.42 -19.60
C VAL A 129 -11.65 -10.66 -19.44
N GLU A 130 -12.21 -11.55 -20.26
CA GLU A 130 -13.62 -11.95 -20.17
C GLU A 130 -13.95 -12.64 -18.83
N PRO A 131 -15.23 -12.66 -18.40
CA PRO A 131 -15.67 -13.36 -17.18
C PRO A 131 -15.19 -14.82 -17.13
N GLY A 132 -14.57 -15.22 -16.01
CA GLY A 132 -13.98 -16.56 -15.83
C GLY A 132 -12.70 -16.82 -16.63
N GLY A 133 -12.25 -15.84 -17.41
CA GLY A 133 -11.08 -15.91 -18.27
C GLY A 133 -9.76 -15.70 -17.52
N ARG A 134 -8.67 -15.90 -18.27
CA ARG A 134 -7.30 -15.61 -17.81
C ARG A 134 -6.48 -15.01 -18.94
N ARG A 135 -5.59 -14.07 -18.63
CA ARG A 135 -4.61 -13.48 -19.56
C ARG A 135 -3.31 -13.18 -18.82
N THR A 136 -2.17 -13.40 -19.48
CA THR A 136 -0.88 -12.91 -19.00
C THR A 136 -0.61 -11.51 -19.53
N TYR A 137 -0.43 -10.54 -18.63
CA TYR A 137 0.09 -9.20 -18.92
C TYR A 137 1.61 -9.19 -18.71
N VAL A 138 2.36 -8.49 -19.57
CA VAL A 138 3.82 -8.41 -19.45
C VAL A 138 4.24 -6.96 -19.23
N TRP A 139 4.77 -6.67 -18.05
CA TRP A 139 5.31 -5.37 -17.69
C TRP A 139 6.83 -5.44 -17.66
N ARG A 140 7.51 -4.53 -18.34
CA ARG A 140 8.96 -4.41 -18.37
C ARG A 140 9.37 -3.07 -17.77
N THR A 141 10.62 -3.02 -17.34
CA THR A 141 11.24 -1.83 -16.78
C THR A 141 12.63 -1.68 -17.37
N HIS A 142 13.13 -0.45 -17.47
CA HIS A 142 14.48 -0.17 -17.95
C HIS A 142 15.21 0.82 -17.02
N ALA A 143 16.54 0.72 -17.03
CA ALA A 143 17.41 1.67 -16.35
C ALA A 143 17.61 2.92 -17.20
N PRO A 144 17.88 4.09 -16.60
CA PRO A 144 18.19 5.29 -17.37
C PRO A 144 19.49 5.12 -18.17
N GLY A 145 19.58 5.75 -19.34
CA GLY A 145 20.77 5.64 -20.18
C GLY A 145 20.82 6.64 -21.34
N PRO A 146 21.95 6.73 -22.05
CA PRO A 146 22.06 7.61 -23.21
C PRO A 146 21.27 7.05 -24.40
N ASN A 147 20.49 7.91 -25.04
CA ASN A 147 19.86 7.62 -26.33
C ASN A 147 20.88 7.71 -27.48
N HIS A 148 20.56 7.06 -28.60
CA HIS A 148 21.39 7.10 -29.81
C HIS A 148 21.57 8.51 -30.40
N ASP A 149 20.65 9.42 -30.11
CA ASP A 149 20.66 10.82 -30.55
C ASP A 149 21.42 11.76 -29.58
N GLY A 150 22.02 11.20 -28.52
CA GLY A 150 22.78 11.95 -27.51
C GLY A 150 21.93 12.56 -26.40
N THR A 151 20.60 12.36 -26.40
CA THR A 151 19.73 12.70 -25.25
C THR A 151 19.85 11.64 -24.14
N TRP A 152 19.16 11.86 -23.02
CA TRP A 152 19.16 10.94 -21.87
C TRP A 152 17.76 10.37 -21.65
N GLU A 153 17.63 9.05 -21.71
CA GLU A 153 16.41 8.31 -21.41
C GLU A 153 16.20 8.23 -19.90
N ALA A 154 15.01 8.62 -19.46
CA ALA A 154 14.61 8.45 -18.07
C ALA A 154 14.21 6.99 -17.84
N GLY A 155 14.84 6.32 -16.87
CA GLY A 155 14.46 4.97 -16.49
C GLY A 155 13.12 4.91 -15.75
N SER A 156 12.58 3.69 -15.62
CA SER A 156 11.24 3.45 -15.11
C SER A 156 11.06 3.68 -13.60
N ALA A 157 12.11 4.00 -12.83
CA ALA A 157 11.99 4.16 -11.39
C ALA A 157 11.03 5.29 -10.98
N GLY A 158 10.08 4.98 -10.11
CA GLY A 158 9.03 5.90 -9.68
C GLY A 158 7.96 5.22 -8.83
N TYR A 159 6.99 6.04 -8.41
CA TYR A 159 5.77 5.59 -7.75
C TYR A 159 4.64 5.61 -8.75
N TRP A 160 4.16 4.43 -9.09
CA TRP A 160 3.16 4.18 -10.13
C TRP A 160 1.95 3.45 -9.53
N HIS A 161 0.98 3.13 -10.37
CA HIS A 161 -0.19 2.37 -9.98
C HIS A 161 -0.72 1.55 -11.16
N TYR A 162 -1.53 0.54 -10.83
CA TYR A 162 -2.31 -0.23 -11.77
C TYR A 162 -3.80 -0.11 -11.44
N HIS A 163 -4.65 -0.22 -12.46
CA HIS A 163 -6.10 -0.19 -12.30
C HIS A 163 -6.84 -0.90 -13.44
N ASP A 164 -8.13 -1.10 -13.28
CA ASP A 164 -9.02 -1.58 -14.33
C ASP A 164 -9.29 -0.48 -15.38
N HIS A 165 -9.45 -0.88 -16.63
CA HIS A 165 -9.75 0.03 -17.76
C HIS A 165 -10.96 -0.45 -18.58
N ASN A 166 -11.89 -1.22 -17.99
CA ASN A 166 -13.04 -1.77 -18.74
C ASN A 166 -14.36 -1.83 -17.97
N VAL A 167 -14.34 -2.02 -16.65
CA VAL A 167 -15.57 -2.18 -15.86
C VAL A 167 -16.35 -0.87 -15.81
N GLY A 168 -17.62 -0.94 -16.19
CA GLY A 168 -18.56 0.19 -16.21
C GLY A 168 -18.45 1.08 -17.45
N THR A 169 -17.25 1.49 -17.83
CA THR A 169 -16.96 2.26 -19.05
C THR A 169 -15.68 1.73 -19.70
N GLU A 170 -15.42 2.08 -20.96
CA GLU A 170 -14.17 1.73 -21.66
C GLU A 170 -12.92 2.41 -21.08
N HIS A 171 -13.08 3.24 -20.04
CA HIS A 171 -12.01 3.85 -19.25
C HIS A 171 -11.96 3.33 -17.80
N GLY A 172 -12.67 2.24 -17.49
CA GLY A 172 -12.63 1.61 -16.17
C GLY A 172 -13.27 2.42 -15.04
N THR A 173 -14.10 3.43 -15.35
CA THR A 173 -14.70 4.31 -14.34
C THR A 173 -15.44 3.52 -13.25
N GLY A 174 -16.14 2.45 -13.62
CA GLY A 174 -16.85 1.60 -12.67
C GLY A 174 -15.93 0.71 -11.85
N GLY A 175 -14.85 0.18 -12.46
CA GLY A 175 -13.85 -0.64 -11.77
C GLY A 175 -13.07 0.16 -10.74
N ILE A 176 -12.55 1.32 -11.13
CA ILE A 176 -11.83 2.25 -10.26
C ILE A 176 -12.71 2.66 -9.07
N LYS A 177 -13.95 3.11 -9.31
CA LYS A 177 -14.90 3.49 -8.23
C LYS A 177 -15.14 2.34 -7.24
N LYS A 178 -15.12 1.10 -7.72
CA LYS A 178 -15.34 -0.10 -6.90
C LYS A 178 -14.09 -0.65 -6.23
N GLY A 179 -12.89 -0.14 -6.50
CA GLY A 179 -11.66 -0.58 -5.82
C GLY A 179 -10.66 -1.36 -6.66
N LEU A 180 -10.87 -1.50 -7.97
CA LEU A 180 -9.89 -2.11 -8.87
C LEU A 180 -8.75 -1.12 -9.17
N TYR A 181 -7.92 -0.89 -8.17
CA TYR A 181 -6.67 -0.14 -8.25
C TYR A 181 -5.65 -0.67 -7.23
N GLY A 182 -4.35 -0.49 -7.49
CA GLY A 182 -3.30 -0.83 -6.54
C GLY A 182 -1.95 -0.19 -6.89
N PRO A 183 -1.01 -0.16 -5.94
CA PRO A 183 0.26 0.56 -6.11
C PRO A 183 1.32 -0.28 -6.82
N VAL A 184 2.19 0.41 -7.56
CA VAL A 184 3.44 -0.14 -8.11
C VAL A 184 4.61 0.74 -7.69
N ILE A 185 5.71 0.13 -7.27
CA ILE A 185 6.98 0.83 -7.07
C ILE A 185 8.02 0.21 -7.98
N VAL A 186 8.78 1.06 -8.66
CA VAL A 186 9.97 0.65 -9.39
C VAL A 186 11.17 1.34 -8.75
N ARG A 187 12.07 0.54 -8.19
CA ARG A 187 13.28 1.00 -7.50
C ARG A 187 14.40 1.19 -8.51
N ARG A 188 15.15 2.28 -8.37
CA ARG A 188 16.48 2.41 -8.95
C ARG A 188 17.51 1.77 -8.04
N LYS A 189 18.58 1.19 -8.62
CA LYS A 189 19.72 0.71 -7.84
C LYS A 189 20.27 1.82 -6.94
N GLY A 190 20.31 1.57 -5.63
CA GLY A 190 20.77 2.52 -4.63
C GLY A 190 19.66 3.37 -3.99
N ASP A 191 18.40 3.22 -4.41
CA ASP A 191 17.27 3.82 -3.70
C ASP A 191 17.21 3.33 -2.24
N VAL A 192 16.93 4.26 -1.32
CA VAL A 192 16.79 3.95 0.10
C VAL A 192 15.49 3.16 0.30
N LEU A 193 15.58 2.05 1.02
CA LEU A 193 14.41 1.23 1.34
C LEU A 193 13.80 1.63 2.69
N PRO A 194 12.47 1.57 2.83
CA PRO A 194 11.79 1.87 4.07
C PRO A 194 11.67 0.65 5.00
N ASP A 195 11.34 0.91 6.27
CA ASP A 195 10.95 -0.11 7.24
C ASP A 195 9.47 -0.52 7.03
N LYS A 196 8.61 0.45 6.67
CA LYS A 196 7.18 0.26 6.44
C LYS A 196 6.70 1.04 5.21
N GLN A 197 5.68 0.49 4.54
CA GLN A 197 5.04 1.11 3.38
C GLN A 197 3.54 1.24 3.62
N PHE A 198 3.00 2.42 3.36
CA PHE A 198 1.57 2.73 3.49
C PHE A 198 1.04 3.28 2.18
N THR A 199 -0.08 2.73 1.70
CA THR A 199 -0.74 3.20 0.49
C THR A 199 -1.98 3.99 0.84
N VAL A 200 -2.07 5.20 0.30
CA VAL A 200 -3.20 6.12 0.44
C VAL A 200 -3.72 6.46 -0.93
N VAL A 201 -4.94 6.01 -1.24
CA VAL A 201 -5.62 6.31 -2.50
C VAL A 201 -6.79 7.21 -2.19
N PHE A 202 -6.76 8.44 -2.70
CA PHE A 202 -7.94 9.31 -2.72
C PHE A 202 -8.79 8.92 -3.93
N ASN A 203 -9.83 8.11 -3.70
CA ASN A 203 -10.75 7.68 -4.74
C ASN A 203 -12.09 8.38 -4.54
N ASP A 204 -12.41 9.32 -5.42
CA ASP A 204 -13.47 10.29 -5.20
C ASP A 204 -13.38 10.90 -3.77
N MET A 205 -14.48 10.88 -3.01
CA MET A 205 -14.55 11.45 -1.66
C MET A 205 -14.14 10.45 -0.56
N THR A 206 -13.32 9.44 -0.89
CA THR A 206 -12.92 8.36 0.03
C THR A 206 -11.41 8.16 0.06
N ILE A 207 -10.91 7.58 1.14
CA ILE A 207 -9.53 7.09 1.28
C ILE A 207 -9.57 5.57 1.26
N ASN A 208 -8.94 4.94 0.27
CA ASN A 208 -8.93 3.49 0.08
C ASN A 208 -10.36 2.91 0.09
N ASN A 209 -11.30 3.59 -0.59
CA ASN A 209 -12.74 3.29 -0.60
C ASN A 209 -13.45 3.38 0.76
N LYS A 210 -12.83 4.01 1.76
CA LYS A 210 -13.42 4.23 3.09
C LYS A 210 -13.53 5.72 3.40
N ALA A 211 -14.53 6.09 4.18
CA ALA A 211 -14.64 7.42 4.77
C ALA A 211 -14.43 7.32 6.29
N HIS A 212 -14.13 8.43 6.94
CA HIS A 212 -14.11 8.50 8.40
C HIS A 212 -15.45 7.97 8.97
N HIS A 213 -15.47 7.07 9.96
CA HIS A 213 -14.38 6.66 10.87
C HIS A 213 -13.56 5.43 10.44
N ASP A 214 -13.77 4.89 9.24
CA ASP A 214 -13.22 3.58 8.82
C ASP A 214 -11.89 3.68 8.03
N THR A 215 -11.41 4.89 7.79
CA THR A 215 -10.12 5.15 7.15
C THR A 215 -8.97 4.47 7.90
N PRO A 216 -7.94 3.97 7.20
CA PRO A 216 -6.86 3.23 7.85
C PRO A 216 -6.08 4.10 8.84
N THR A 217 -5.79 3.55 10.01
CA THR A 217 -4.76 4.10 10.90
C THR A 217 -3.45 3.41 10.58
N PHE A 218 -2.45 4.20 10.17
CA PHE A 218 -1.10 3.70 9.92
C PHE A 218 -0.25 3.87 11.17
N THR A 219 0.46 2.82 11.59
CA THR A 219 1.23 2.84 12.85
C THR A 219 2.73 2.66 12.60
N ALA A 220 3.51 3.56 13.18
CA ALA A 220 4.97 3.46 13.21
C ALA A 220 5.51 3.67 14.63
N VAL A 221 6.68 3.11 14.89
CA VAL A 221 7.49 3.45 16.07
C VAL A 221 8.37 4.65 15.69
N ARG A 222 8.52 5.59 16.62
CA ARG A 222 9.36 6.77 16.42
C ARG A 222 10.75 6.38 15.93
N GLY A 223 11.20 7.02 14.86
CA GLY A 223 12.49 6.74 14.21
C GLY A 223 12.43 5.72 13.07
N GLU A 224 11.34 4.96 12.90
CA GLU A 224 11.15 4.12 11.71
C GLU A 224 11.08 4.98 10.44
N ARG A 225 11.69 4.48 9.36
CA ARG A 225 11.55 5.04 8.02
C ARG A 225 10.27 4.51 7.39
N VAL A 226 9.33 5.42 7.17
CA VAL A 226 8.02 5.13 6.61
C VAL A 226 7.93 5.67 5.20
N GLU A 227 7.49 4.85 4.26
CA GLU A 227 7.16 5.24 2.90
C GLU A 227 5.66 5.39 2.71
N PHE A 228 5.23 6.52 2.19
CA PHE A 228 3.87 6.76 1.74
C PHE A 228 3.81 6.68 0.22
N ILE A 229 2.84 5.91 -0.28
CA ILE A 229 2.49 5.80 -1.69
C ILE A 229 1.12 6.44 -1.85
N VAL A 230 1.06 7.57 -2.53
CA VAL A 230 -0.16 8.37 -2.66
C VAL A 230 -0.63 8.32 -4.11
N ILE A 231 -1.88 7.89 -4.30
CA ILE A 231 -2.54 7.75 -5.59
C ILE A 231 -3.86 8.52 -5.54
N THR A 232 -4.32 9.07 -6.65
CA THR A 232 -5.63 9.73 -6.73
C THR A 232 -6.42 9.20 -7.92
N HIS A 233 -7.72 9.00 -7.74
CA HIS A 233 -8.65 8.46 -8.72
C HIS A 233 -10.02 9.13 -8.60
N GLY A 234 -10.86 8.94 -9.61
CA GLY A 234 -12.23 9.43 -9.63
C GLY A 234 -12.36 10.77 -10.34
N ASP A 235 -13.27 11.62 -9.85
CA ASP A 235 -13.74 12.82 -10.55
C ASP A 235 -13.20 14.13 -9.93
N PHE A 236 -12.52 14.07 -8.79
CA PHE A 236 -12.15 15.25 -8.00
C PHE A 236 -10.64 15.49 -7.95
N PHE A 237 -10.26 16.77 -7.81
CA PHE A 237 -8.93 17.14 -7.35
C PHE A 237 -8.89 17.12 -5.82
N HIS A 238 -7.71 16.89 -5.27
CA HIS A 238 -7.46 16.86 -3.83
C HIS A 238 -6.16 17.56 -3.49
N THR A 239 -5.93 17.81 -2.20
CA THR A 239 -4.64 18.25 -1.65
C THR A 239 -4.21 17.31 -0.52
N PHE A 240 -3.30 16.38 -0.79
CA PHE A 240 -2.81 15.47 0.25
C PHE A 240 -1.93 16.21 1.25
N HIS A 241 -2.22 16.08 2.54
CA HIS A 241 -1.48 16.69 3.65
C HIS A 241 -1.24 15.68 4.80
N VAL A 242 -0.08 15.76 5.45
CA VAL A 242 0.23 15.01 6.68
C VAL A 242 0.85 15.91 7.73
N HIS A 243 0.31 15.87 8.95
CA HIS A 243 0.72 16.73 10.05
C HIS A 243 2.11 16.33 10.56
N GLY A 244 2.90 17.31 11.02
CA GLY A 244 4.19 17.11 11.67
C GLY A 244 5.33 16.64 10.76
N HIS A 245 5.02 16.21 9.53
CA HIS A 245 5.97 15.62 8.59
C HIS A 245 6.02 16.42 7.29
N ARG A 246 7.13 16.30 6.56
CA ARG A 246 7.37 16.99 5.27
C ARG A 246 8.27 16.14 4.41
N TRP A 247 8.18 16.32 3.10
CA TRP A 247 8.97 15.60 2.11
C TRP A 247 9.42 16.53 0.98
N VAL A 248 10.20 16.00 0.04
CA VAL A 248 10.68 16.73 -1.12
C VAL A 248 9.82 16.44 -2.34
N ASP A 249 9.39 17.46 -3.06
CA ASP A 249 8.63 17.32 -4.30
C ASP A 249 9.54 16.90 -5.46
N ASN A 250 10.00 15.65 -5.42
CA ASN A 250 10.84 15.00 -6.44
C ASN A 250 10.50 13.49 -6.53
N ARG A 251 11.21 12.74 -7.39
CA ARG A 251 10.97 11.30 -7.63
C ARG A 251 10.89 10.44 -6.36
N THR A 252 11.73 10.72 -5.36
CA THR A 252 11.91 9.85 -4.19
C THR A 252 11.26 10.36 -2.92
N GLY A 253 10.87 11.64 -2.89
CA GLY A 253 10.49 12.31 -1.65
C GLY A 253 11.66 12.75 -0.77
N ILE A 254 12.92 12.50 -1.21
CA ILE A 254 14.15 12.70 -0.43
C ILE A 254 15.10 13.63 -1.19
N LEU A 255 15.74 14.57 -0.48
CA LEU A 255 16.74 15.47 -1.08
C LEU A 255 17.96 14.63 -1.47
N GLN A 256 18.42 14.75 -2.72
CA GLN A 256 19.61 14.02 -3.19
C GLN A 256 20.93 14.59 -2.61
N GLY A 257 20.88 15.84 -2.14
CA GLY A 257 22.01 16.53 -1.54
C GLY A 257 21.75 18.03 -1.47
N PRO A 258 22.74 18.84 -1.02
CA PRO A 258 22.57 20.28 -0.85
C PRO A 258 22.38 21.06 -2.17
N GLN A 259 22.62 20.42 -3.32
CA GLN A 259 22.43 21.00 -4.65
C GLN A 259 21.04 20.70 -5.24
N ASP A 260 20.25 19.86 -4.58
CA ASP A 260 18.87 19.59 -4.97
C ASP A 260 17.99 20.79 -4.60
N VAL A 261 17.37 21.41 -5.60
CA VAL A 261 16.54 22.63 -5.46
C VAL A 261 15.04 22.33 -5.40
N SER A 262 14.65 21.06 -5.37
CA SER A 262 13.25 20.68 -5.23
C SER A 262 12.64 21.24 -3.95
N ARG A 263 11.38 21.67 -4.04
CA ARG A 263 10.65 22.24 -2.90
C ARG A 263 10.46 21.19 -1.81
N VAL A 264 10.67 21.59 -0.55
CA VAL A 264 10.21 20.83 0.61
C VAL A 264 8.78 21.23 0.92
N ILE A 265 7.87 20.26 0.99
CA ILE A 265 6.43 20.45 1.12
C ILE A 265 5.86 19.50 2.18
N ASP A 266 4.70 19.85 2.73
CA ASP A 266 3.86 18.96 3.54
C ASP A 266 2.46 18.77 2.92
N THR A 267 2.22 19.41 1.79
CA THR A 267 0.93 19.48 1.11
C THR A 267 1.14 19.45 -0.41
N LYS A 268 0.41 18.59 -1.13
CA LYS A 268 0.49 18.49 -2.59
C LYS A 268 -0.89 18.36 -3.23
N THR A 269 -1.19 19.21 -4.21
CA THR A 269 -2.37 19.07 -5.07
C THR A 269 -2.19 17.87 -6.00
N VAL A 270 -3.25 17.08 -6.15
CA VAL A 270 -3.31 15.88 -6.98
C VAL A 270 -4.67 15.78 -7.68
N GLY A 271 -4.68 15.19 -8.86
CA GLY A 271 -5.89 14.88 -9.64
C GLY A 271 -5.99 13.41 -10.03
N PRO A 272 -7.05 13.01 -10.73
CA PRO A 272 -7.26 11.63 -11.12
C PRO A 272 -6.09 11.05 -11.92
N ALA A 273 -5.68 9.84 -11.55
CA ALA A 273 -4.51 9.09 -12.01
C ALA A 273 -3.12 9.64 -11.62
N ASP A 274 -3.03 10.73 -10.84
CA ASP A 274 -1.75 11.14 -10.26
C ASP A 274 -1.25 10.12 -9.24
N SER A 275 0.06 9.84 -9.28
CA SER A 275 0.76 9.09 -8.25
C SER A 275 2.09 9.74 -7.88
N PHE A 276 2.39 9.72 -6.58
CA PHE A 276 3.70 10.09 -6.05
C PHE A 276 3.96 9.31 -4.77
N GLY A 277 5.19 9.38 -4.28
CA GLY A 277 5.52 8.80 -3.00
C GLY A 277 6.71 9.47 -2.36
N PHE A 278 6.87 9.22 -1.07
CA PHE A 278 7.90 9.83 -0.27
C PHE A 278 8.20 9.02 0.97
N GLN A 279 9.37 9.26 1.56
CA GLN A 279 9.75 8.66 2.83
C GLN A 279 9.96 9.72 3.90
N VAL A 280 9.54 9.40 5.13
CA VAL A 280 9.76 10.22 6.33
C VAL A 280 10.36 9.37 7.42
N ILE A 281 11.06 10.00 8.36
CA ILE A 281 11.39 9.39 9.64
C ILE A 281 10.24 9.71 10.61
N ALA A 282 9.57 8.66 11.10
CA ALA A 282 8.38 8.80 11.93
C ALA A 282 8.68 9.59 13.21
N GLY A 283 7.98 10.71 13.40
CA GLY A 283 8.14 11.58 14.56
C GLY A 283 9.47 12.34 14.61
N ASP A 284 10.22 12.44 13.50
CA ASP A 284 11.47 13.19 13.47
C ASP A 284 11.24 14.66 13.84
N ARG A 285 11.97 15.12 14.86
CA ARG A 285 11.86 16.45 15.48
C ARG A 285 10.51 16.80 16.12
N VAL A 286 9.47 16.00 15.95
CA VAL A 286 8.11 16.29 16.43
C VAL A 286 7.60 15.32 17.50
N GLY A 287 8.24 14.15 17.67
CA GLY A 287 7.89 13.17 18.69
C GLY A 287 6.79 12.19 18.29
N ALA A 288 6.47 11.28 19.21
CA ALA A 288 5.30 10.41 19.10
C ALA A 288 3.98 11.22 19.19
N GLY A 289 2.93 10.72 18.55
CA GLY A 289 1.64 11.39 18.48
C GLY A 289 0.68 10.77 17.46
N ALA A 290 -0.60 11.10 17.58
CA ALA A 290 -1.60 10.83 16.56
C ALA A 290 -1.59 11.97 15.53
N TRP A 291 -0.80 11.82 14.48
CA TRP A 291 -0.65 12.83 13.42
C TRP A 291 -1.69 12.61 12.35
N MET A 292 -2.52 13.61 12.02
CA MET A 292 -3.51 13.45 10.97
C MET A 292 -2.86 13.41 9.59
N TYR A 293 -3.41 12.59 8.70
CA TYR A 293 -3.25 12.76 7.26
C TYR A 293 -4.65 12.95 6.65
N HIS A 294 -4.81 13.92 5.75
CA HIS A 294 -6.12 14.26 5.21
C HIS A 294 -6.04 14.98 3.87
N CYS A 295 -7.17 15.05 3.18
CA CYS A 295 -7.36 16.01 2.11
C CYS A 295 -7.45 17.43 2.71
N HIS A 296 -6.73 18.41 2.17
CA HIS A 296 -6.75 19.79 2.67
C HIS A 296 -7.75 20.69 1.91
N VAL A 297 -8.57 20.12 1.01
CA VAL A 297 -9.79 20.78 0.57
C VAL A 297 -10.76 20.73 1.75
N GLN A 298 -11.09 21.89 2.31
CA GLN A 298 -11.79 21.98 3.60
C GLN A 298 -13.06 21.12 3.66
N SER A 299 -13.92 21.20 2.64
CA SER A 299 -15.14 20.40 2.58
C SER A 299 -14.87 18.89 2.50
N HIS A 300 -13.76 18.47 1.89
CA HIS A 300 -13.41 17.06 1.79
C HIS A 300 -12.95 16.52 3.15
N ALA A 301 -12.15 17.30 3.89
CA ALA A 301 -11.76 16.96 5.27
C ALA A 301 -12.98 16.85 6.18
N ASP A 302 -13.87 17.85 6.16
CA ASP A 302 -15.09 17.88 6.98
C ASP A 302 -16.03 16.71 6.67
N MET A 303 -16.02 16.22 5.43
CA MET A 303 -16.79 15.05 4.99
C MET A 303 -16.10 13.70 5.24
N GLY A 304 -14.93 13.69 5.88
CA GLY A 304 -14.30 12.46 6.36
C GLY A 304 -13.13 11.93 5.54
N MET A 305 -12.55 12.72 4.62
CA MET A 305 -11.26 12.37 3.98
C MET A 305 -10.08 12.64 4.91
N ALA A 306 -10.04 11.94 6.05
CA ALA A 306 -9.00 12.06 7.06
C ALA A 306 -8.74 10.71 7.74
N GLY A 307 -7.48 10.43 8.07
CA GLY A 307 -7.05 9.30 8.89
C GLY A 307 -5.90 9.67 9.81
N ILE A 308 -5.39 8.69 10.55
CA ILE A 308 -4.34 8.89 11.55
C ILE A 308 -3.05 8.14 11.15
N PHE A 309 -1.95 8.88 11.15
CA PHE A 309 -0.60 8.35 11.24
C PHE A 309 -0.16 8.35 12.71
N LEU A 310 -0.33 7.19 13.35
CA LEU A 310 -0.06 6.97 14.76
C LEU A 310 1.43 6.65 14.95
N VAL A 311 2.18 7.62 15.43
CA VAL A 311 3.58 7.43 15.81
C VAL A 311 3.64 7.13 17.30
N THR A 312 4.13 5.94 17.64
CA THR A 312 4.28 5.44 19.02
C THR A 312 5.71 5.64 19.52
N GLU A 313 5.89 5.76 20.83
CA GLU A 313 7.20 5.53 21.45
C GLU A 313 7.56 4.03 21.39
N ALA A 314 8.81 3.68 21.69
CA ALA A 314 9.29 2.29 21.60
C ALA A 314 8.56 1.31 22.54
N ASP A 315 7.94 1.81 23.62
CA ASP A 315 7.12 1.04 24.55
C ASP A 315 5.63 0.94 24.11
N GLY A 316 5.30 1.46 22.93
CA GLY A 316 3.95 1.48 22.36
C GLY A 316 3.06 2.61 22.86
N THR A 317 3.57 3.51 23.72
CA THR A 317 2.77 4.62 24.24
C THR A 317 2.65 5.78 23.25
N VAL A 318 1.58 6.57 23.37
CA VAL A 318 1.34 7.78 22.57
C VAL A 318 1.02 8.94 23.52
N PRO A 319 1.75 10.08 23.44
CA PRO A 319 1.43 11.26 24.24
C PRO A 319 -0.01 11.73 24.01
N GLY A 320 -0.72 12.08 25.08
CA GLY A 320 -2.11 12.57 25.00
C GLY A 320 -3.20 11.50 25.09
N GLY A 321 -2.85 10.22 25.26
CA GLY A 321 -3.80 9.20 25.73
C GLY A 321 -4.73 8.60 24.67
N MET A 322 -4.40 8.69 23.38
CA MET A 322 -5.04 7.86 22.37
C MET A 322 -4.53 6.42 22.53
N SER A 323 -5.22 5.62 23.34
CA SER A 323 -5.00 4.18 23.40
C SER A 323 -5.48 3.53 22.11
N HIS A 324 -4.73 2.54 21.62
CA HIS A 324 -5.15 1.65 20.54
C HIS A 324 -6.49 1.01 20.91
N HIS A 325 -7.58 1.46 20.30
CA HIS A 325 -8.90 0.82 20.36
C HIS A 325 -9.39 0.54 18.95
#